data_AF-A0A948PSN4-F1
#
_entry.id   AF-A0A948PSN4-F1
#
_cell.length_a   1.000
_cell.length_b   1.000
_cell.length_c   1.000
_cell.angle_alpha   90.00
_cell.angle_beta   90.00
_cell.angle_gamma   90.00
#
_symmetry.space_group_name_H-M   'P 1'
#
loop_
_entity.id
_entity.type
_entity.pdbx_description
1 polymer ?
#
loop_
_entity_poly.entity_id
_entity_poly.type
_entity_poly.pdbx_seq_one_letter_code
_entity_poly.pdbx_strand_id
1 'polypeptide(L)' 'MEKTWTGPLHRIDDYRWQIPKSFRQDMRVPGLIFASEKMIAVIKADQTPVQVVNVATLPGIV' A
#
# COMPACT_ATOMS: atom_id res chain seq x y z
N MET A 1 -8.07 17.71 6.27
CA MET A 1 -6.94 16.77 6.12
C MET A 1 -7.47 15.57 5.36
N GLU A 2 -7.13 15.47 4.08
CA GLU A 2 -7.54 14.36 3.22
C GLU A 2 -6.80 13.09 3.68
N LYS A 3 -7.47 12.27 4.49
CA LYS A 3 -6.94 10.98 4.98
C LYS A 3 -7.21 9.83 4.01
N THR A 4 -7.65 10.14 2.79
CA THR A 4 -8.07 9.12 1.83
C THR A 4 -6.92 8.81 0.86
N TRP A 5 -6.50 7.57 0.83
CA TRP A 5 -5.56 7.03 -0.14
C TRP A 5 -6.16 7.09 -1.56
N THR A 6 -5.48 7.81 -2.45
CA THR A 6 -5.84 7.94 -3.87
C THR A 6 -4.90 7.17 -4.80
N GLY A 7 -3.89 6.48 -4.24
CA GLY A 7 -2.91 5.72 -5.00
C GLY A 7 -3.42 4.34 -5.48
N PRO A 8 -2.62 3.65 -6.31
CA PRO A 8 -2.95 2.32 -6.81
C PRO A 8 -2.95 1.30 -5.67
N LEU A 9 -3.95 0.42 -5.71
CA LEU A 9 -4.06 -0.72 -4.80
C LEU A 9 -4.64 -1.90 -5.59
N HIS A 10 -3.76 -2.75 -6.11
CA HIS A 10 -4.12 -3.87 -6.98
C HIS A 10 -4.49 -5.08 -6.13
N ARG A 11 -5.71 -5.62 -6.30
CA ARG A 11 -6.10 -6.88 -5.68
C ARG A 11 -5.31 -8.02 -6.32
N ILE A 12 -4.56 -8.78 -5.52
CA ILE A 12 -3.89 -10.01 -5.96
C ILE A 12 -4.83 -11.20 -5.72
N ASP A 13 -5.44 -11.28 -4.54
CA ASP A 13 -6.45 -12.27 -4.19
C ASP A 13 -7.44 -11.71 -3.14
N ASP A 14 -8.21 -12.58 -2.47
CA ASP A 14 -9.25 -12.19 -1.51
C ASP A 14 -8.74 -11.43 -0.28
N TYR A 15 -7.45 -11.54 0.04
CA TYR A 15 -6.86 -10.93 1.22
C TYR A 15 -5.60 -10.14 0.93
N ARG A 16 -5.05 -10.16 -0.28
CA ARG A 16 -3.79 -9.49 -0.63
C ARG A 16 -4.00 -8.35 -1.60
N TRP A 17 -3.45 -7.20 -1.23
CA TRP A 17 -3.51 -5.96 -2.00
C TRP A 17 -2.12 -5.38 -2.18
N GLN A 18 -1.75 -5.04 -3.41
CA GLN A 18 -0.42 -4.58 -3.75
C GLN A 18 -0.41 -3.11 -4.14
N ILE A 19 0.53 -2.36 -3.56
CA ILE A 19 0.96 -1.07 -4.07
C ILE A 19 2.17 -1.34 -4.97
N PRO A 20 2.05 -1.12 -6.31
CA PRO A 20 3.15 -1.40 -7.22
C PRO A 20 4.37 -0.54 -6.89
N LYS A 21 5.57 -1.12 -6.99
CA LYS A 21 6.84 -0.39 -6.83
C LYS A 21 6.93 0.83 -7.75
N SER A 22 6.33 0.76 -8.94
CA SER A 22 6.29 1.87 -9.91
C SER A 22 5.46 3.07 -9.46
N PHE A 23 4.68 2.96 -8.38
CA PHE A 23 3.91 4.07 -7.84
C PHE A 23 4.80 5.26 -7.42
N ARG A 24 5.98 4.98 -6.83
CA ARG A 24 6.94 6.00 -6.42
C ARG A 24 8.36 5.53 -6.71
N GLN A 25 9.15 6.38 -7.38
CA GLN A 25 10.47 5.99 -7.92
C GLN A 25 11.50 5.56 -6.87
N ASP A 26 11.34 5.99 -5.62
CA ASP A 26 12.22 5.67 -4.49
C ASP A 26 11.86 4.35 -3.78
N MET A 27 10.73 3.74 -4.13
CA MET A 27 10.37 2.41 -3.62
C MET A 27 11.34 1.36 -4.17
N ARG A 28 11.86 0.51 -3.30
CA ARG A 28 12.80 -0.56 -3.64
C ARG A 28 12.07 -1.88 -3.91
N VAL A 29 10.94 -2.10 -3.23
CA VAL A 29 10.07 -3.28 -3.31
C VAL A 29 8.60 -2.86 -3.45
N PRO A 30 7.70 -3.71 -3.98
CA PRO A 30 6.27 -3.46 -3.92
C PRO A 30 5.76 -3.52 -2.46
N GLY A 31 4.74 -2.73 -2.15
CA GLY A 31 4.06 -2.80 -0.85
C GLY A 31 2.94 -3.84 -0.88
N LEU A 32 2.83 -4.69 0.15
CA LEU A 32 1.76 -5.69 0.26
C LEU A 32 0.94 -5.44 1.53
N ILE A 33 -0.37 -5.36 1.38
CA ILE A 33 -1.34 -5.17 2.46
C ILE A 33 -2.22 -6.41 2.53
N PHE A 34 -2.31 -7.01 3.71
CA PHE A 34 -3.20 -8.13 3.98
C PHE A 34 -4.47 -7.64 4.66
N ALA A 35 -5.58 -7.68 3.92
CA ALA A 35 -6.88 -7.24 4.42
C ALA A 35 -8.00 -7.82 3.58
N SER A 36 -9.12 -8.15 4.23
CA SER A 36 -10.36 -8.50 3.51
C SER A 36 -10.89 -7.30 2.74
N GLU A 37 -11.73 -7.56 1.75
CA GLU A 37 -12.38 -6.52 0.94
C GLU A 37 -13.18 -5.50 1.78
N LYS A 38 -13.78 -5.91 2.90
CA LYS A 38 -14.47 -4.99 3.81
C LYS A 38 -13.50 -4.06 4.54
N MET A 39 -12.34 -4.58 4.94
CA MET A 39 -11.34 -3.82 5.69
C MET A 39 -10.55 -2.87 4.80
N ILE A 40 -10.40 -3.18 3.50
CA ILE A 40 -9.66 -2.32 2.58
C ILE A 40 -10.28 -0.93 2.43
N ALA A 41 -11.60 -0.81 2.55
CA ALA A 41 -12.29 0.47 2.51
C ALA A 41 -11.88 1.38 3.69
N VAL A 42 -11.67 0.78 4.87
CA VAL A 42 -11.21 1.50 6.07
C VAL A 42 -9.74 1.88 5.93
N ILE A 43 -8.90 0.95 5.46
CA ILE A 43 -7.47 1.19 5.21
C ILE A 43 -7.26 2.29 4.15
N LYS A 44 -8.12 2.36 3.13
CA LYS A 44 -8.07 3.47 2.17
C LYS A 44 -8.44 4.82 2.79
N ALA A 45 -9.14 4.85 3.92
CA ALA A 45 -9.51 6.08 4.62
C ALA A 45 -8.52 6.46 5.74
N ASP A 46 -7.42 5.71 5.88
CA ASP A 46 -6.36 5.98 6.85
C ASP A 46 -4.97 6.17 6.19
N GLN A 47 -3.92 6.24 7.02
CA GLN A 47 -2.54 6.47 6.57
C GLN A 47 -1.72 5.19 6.37
N THR A 48 -2.29 4.01 6.55
CA THR A 48 -1.58 2.73 6.42
C THR A 48 -0.94 2.55 5.05
N PRO A 49 -1.61 2.85 3.91
CA PRO A 49 -0.96 2.74 2.59
C PRO A 49 0.26 3.66 2.42
N VAL A 50 0.21 4.86 3.01
CA VAL A 50 1.33 5.82 2.97
C VAL A 50 2.52 5.30 3.79
N GLN A 51 2.26 4.69 4.95
CA GLN A 51 3.32 4.08 5.77
C GLN A 51 3.97 2.91 5.04
N VAL A 52 3.19 2.06 4.38
CA VAL A 52 3.70 0.95 3.57
C VAL A 52 4.62 1.46 2.46
N VAL A 53 4.21 2.51 1.75
CA VAL A 53 5.04 3.14 0.71
C VAL A 53 6.34 3.71 1.28
N ASN A 54 6.30 4.33 2.47
CA ASN A 54 7.51 4.86 3.11
C ASN A 54 8.47 3.76 3.58
N VAL A 55 7.96 2.66 4.12
CA VAL A 55 8.80 1.51 4.52
C VAL A 55 9.44 0.87 3.29
N ALA A 56 8.71 0.78 2.17
CA ALA A 56 9.20 0.24 0.90
C ALA A 56 10.40 0.98 0.29
N THR A 57 10.80 2.16 0.79
CA THR A 57 11.99 2.90 0.32
C THR A 57 13.26 2.62 1.11
N LEU A 58 13.14 1.99 2.28
CA LEU A 58 14.25 1.83 3.20
C LEU A 58 15.38 0.96 2.61
N PRO A 59 16.65 1.39 2.69
CA PRO A 59 17.78 0.58 2.22
C PRO A 59 17.83 -0.79 2.93
N GLY A 60 18.01 -1.86 2.16
CA GLY A 60 18.09 -3.23 2.69
C GLY A 60 16.74 -3.93 2.91
N ILE A 61 15.62 -3.30 2.56
CA ILE A 61 14.32 -3.98 2.54
C ILE A 61 14.25 -5.04 1.42
N VAL A 62 13.60 -6.17 1.71
CA VAL A 62 13.41 -7.33 0.82
C VAL A 62 11.93 -7.69 0.70
#